data_AF-A0A091R5Z1-F1
#
_entry.id   AF-A0A091R5Z1-F1
#
_cell.length_a   1.000
_cell.length_b   1.000
_cell.length_c   1.000
_cell.angle_alpha   90.00
_cell.angle_beta   90.00
_cell.angle_gamma   90.00
#
_symmetry.space_group_name_H-M   'P 1'
#
loop_
_entity.id
_entity.type
_entity.pdbx_description
1 polymer ?
#
loop_
_entity_poly.entity_id
_entity_poly.type
_entity_poly.pdbx_seq_one_letter_code
_entity_poly.pdbx_strand_id
1 'polypeptide(L)'
;TPRALQLCAAGGPPHVNLMVEWDVTTKERLFGNIEEEVVQDAASVQLQQQAHRQQHSCTLDECFQLVPQRGRVKLSLWTLPDILIIHLKRFRQVAEHRHKLTTLVRFPLRGLDMAPHVAQRG
;
A
#
# COMPACT_ATOMS: atom_id res chain seq x y z
N THR A 1 18.29 28.66 -19.71
CA THR A 1 17.10 28.31 -18.89
C THR A 1 15.83 29.00 -19.41
N PRO A 2 15.16 28.46 -20.46
CA PRO A 2 13.74 28.80 -20.62
C PRO A 2 12.83 27.66 -21.13
N ARG A 3 13.15 26.37 -20.89
CA ARG A 3 12.32 25.25 -21.38
C ARG A 3 11.36 24.64 -20.34
N ALA A 4 11.44 25.06 -19.07
CA ALA A 4 10.73 24.39 -17.97
C ALA A 4 9.32 24.92 -17.67
N LEU A 5 8.87 25.99 -18.33
CA LEU A 5 7.61 26.68 -17.97
C LEU A 5 6.40 26.32 -18.85
N GLN A 6 6.50 25.38 -19.79
CA GLN A 6 5.42 25.09 -20.76
C GLN A 6 4.42 24.00 -20.35
N LEU A 7 4.45 23.47 -19.11
CA LEU A 7 3.59 22.33 -18.72
C LEU A 7 2.61 22.62 -17.57
N CYS A 8 2.47 23.86 -17.12
CA CYS A 8 1.54 24.17 -16.04
C CYS A 8 0.11 24.41 -16.56
N ALA A 9 -0.75 23.39 -16.47
CA ALA A 9 -2.21 23.57 -16.47
C ALA A 9 -2.72 23.84 -15.04
N ALA A 10 -3.76 24.65 -14.93
CA ALA A 10 -4.21 25.30 -13.69
C ALA A 10 -4.70 24.34 -12.59
N GLY A 11 -4.23 24.57 -11.36
CA GLY A 11 -4.91 24.12 -10.14
C GLY A 11 -4.01 23.59 -9.02
N GLY A 12 -3.44 24.50 -8.21
CA GLY A 12 -2.78 24.18 -6.92
C GLY A 12 -1.51 25.02 -6.68
N PRO A 13 -1.15 25.34 -5.41
CA PRO A 13 0.07 26.10 -5.12
C PRO A 13 1.29 25.37 -5.70
N PRO A 14 2.24 26.06 -6.35
CA PRO A 14 3.38 25.42 -7.01
C PRO A 14 4.27 24.77 -5.96
N HIS A 15 4.08 23.48 -5.72
CA HIS A 15 4.96 22.66 -4.92
C HIS A 15 6.07 22.17 -5.85
N VAL A 16 7.28 22.70 -5.64
CA VAL A 16 8.47 22.22 -6.36
C VAL A 16 8.87 20.89 -5.74
N ASN A 17 8.58 19.79 -6.44
CA ASN A 17 9.12 18.48 -6.08
C ASN A 17 10.50 18.33 -6.72
N LEU A 18 11.55 18.54 -5.92
CA LEU A 18 12.92 18.28 -6.35
C LEU A 18 13.27 16.84 -5.99
N MET A 19 13.16 15.95 -6.98
CA MET A 19 13.60 14.57 -6.84
C MET A 19 15.04 14.47 -7.34
N VAL A 20 15.99 14.30 -6.42
CA VAL A 20 17.39 14.02 -6.76
C VAL A 20 17.54 12.50 -6.78
N GLU A 21 17.64 11.94 -7.98
CA GLU A 21 17.97 10.54 -8.16
C GLU A 21 19.48 10.38 -8.14
N TRP A 22 19.97 9.54 -7.24
CA TRP A 22 21.38 9.18 -7.18
C TRP A 22 21.55 7.86 -7.94
N ASP A 23 22.24 7.91 -9.07
CA ASP A 23 22.74 6.67 -9.68
C ASP A 23 23.90 6.11 -8.84
N VAL A 24 24.13 4.80 -8.98
CA VAL A 24 25.12 4.05 -8.19
C VAL A 24 26.51 4.70 -8.30
N THR A 25 26.90 5.11 -9.50
CA THR A 25 28.22 5.73 -9.77
C THR A 25 28.34 7.09 -9.08
N THR A 26 27.29 7.90 -9.09
CA THR A 26 27.26 9.20 -8.39
C THR A 26 27.25 9.03 -6.86
N LYS A 27 26.54 8.04 -6.33
CA LYS A 27 26.52 7.70 -4.89
C LYS A 27 27.92 7.30 -4.40
N GLU A 28 28.58 6.38 -5.11
CA GLU A 28 29.93 5.91 -4.75
C GLU A 28 30.98 7.02 -4.83
N ARG A 29 30.89 7.90 -5.84
CA ARG A 29 31.87 8.98 -6.01
C ARG A 29 31.76 10.10 -4.97
N LEU A 30 30.54 10.41 -4.52
CA LEU A 30 30.31 11.51 -3.58
C LEU A 30 30.44 11.10 -2.12
N PHE A 31 30.06 9.86 -1.78
CA PHE A 31 30.00 9.40 -0.39
C PHE A 31 30.97 8.25 -0.08
N GLY A 32 31.70 7.74 -1.06
CA GLY A 32 32.59 6.59 -0.91
C GLY A 32 31.83 5.29 -0.61
N ASN A 33 32.56 4.24 -0.23
CA ASN A 33 31.97 3.07 0.41
C ASN A 33 31.49 3.50 1.81
N ILE A 34 30.26 4.02 1.88
CA ILE A 34 29.50 3.94 3.12
C ILE A 34 29.40 2.45 3.39
N GLU A 35 30.12 1.95 4.39
CA GLU A 35 29.75 0.67 5.01
C GLU A 35 28.29 0.88 5.42
N GLU A 36 27.39 0.28 4.64
CA GLU A 36 25.97 0.29 4.94
C GLU A 36 25.90 -0.34 6.31
N GLU A 37 25.78 0.50 7.36
CA GLU A 37 25.70 0.03 8.72
C GLU A 37 24.40 -0.77 8.77
N VAL A 38 24.52 -2.08 8.57
CA VAL A 38 23.41 -3.01 8.61
C VAL A 38 22.97 -2.98 10.06
N VAL A 39 21.98 -2.14 10.35
CA VAL A 39 21.31 -2.10 11.64
C VAL A 39 20.85 -3.53 11.89
N GLN A 40 21.51 -4.21 12.84
CA GLN A 40 21.18 -5.59 13.15
C GLN A 40 19.77 -5.61 13.74
N ASP A 41 18.85 -6.26 13.02
CA ASP A 41 17.48 -6.41 13.48
C ASP A 41 17.45 -7.02 14.88
N ALA A 42 16.81 -6.33 15.83
CA ALA A 42 16.63 -6.83 17.19
C ALA A 42 15.90 -8.19 17.18
N ALA A 43 16.17 -9.03 18.18
CA ALA A 43 15.57 -10.38 18.29
C ALA A 43 14.03 -10.36 18.25
N SER A 44 13.40 -9.29 18.74
CA SER A 44 11.95 -9.08 18.67
C SER A 44 11.44 -8.92 17.22
N VAL A 45 12.21 -8.23 16.38
CA VAL A 45 11.91 -8.04 14.95
C VAL A 45 12.04 -9.38 14.22
N GLN A 46 13.10 -10.13 14.51
CA GLN A 46 13.32 -11.46 13.92
C GLN A 46 12.21 -12.45 14.32
N LEU A 47 11.81 -12.47 15.60
CA LEU A 47 10.71 -13.31 16.08
C LEU A 47 9.38 -12.92 15.42
N GLN A 48 9.11 -11.62 15.28
CA GLN A 48 7.91 -11.14 14.59
C GLN A 48 7.94 -11.51 13.09
N GLN A 49 9.09 -11.42 12.42
CA GLN A 49 9.27 -11.85 11.03
C GLN A 49 9.05 -13.36 10.87
N GLN A 50 9.57 -14.18 11.78
CA GLN A 50 9.34 -15.64 11.79
C GLN A 50 7.87 -15.99 12.02
N ALA A 51 7.20 -15.32 12.96
CA ALA A 51 5.76 -15.49 13.18
C ALA A 51 4.96 -15.10 11.94
N HIS A 52 5.35 -14.03 11.24
CA HIS A 52 4.69 -13.59 10.02
C HIS A 52 4.88 -14.58 8.85
N ARG A 53 6.02 -15.29 8.78
CA ARG A 53 6.26 -16.35 7.77
C ARG A 53 5.29 -17.54 7.89
N GLN A 54 4.86 -17.86 9.10
CA GLN A 54 3.93 -18.98 9.35
C GLN A 54 2.46 -18.55 9.36
N GLN A 55 2.19 -17.26 9.18
CA GLN A 55 0.86 -16.73 9.37
C GLN A 55 -0.01 -16.96 8.14
N HIS A 56 -1.29 -17.24 8.37
CA HIS A 56 -2.28 -17.27 7.30
C HIS A 56 -2.24 -15.99 6.46
N SER A 57 -2.29 -16.20 5.14
CA SER A 57 -2.41 -15.13 4.16
C SER A 57 -3.73 -15.29 3.41
N CYS A 58 -4.27 -14.17 2.93
CA CYS A 58 -5.40 -14.16 2.02
C CYS A 58 -5.09 -13.23 0.84
N THR A 59 -5.85 -13.35 -0.24
CA THR A 59 -5.85 -12.39 -1.34
C THR A 59 -6.82 -11.24 -1.05
N LEU A 60 -6.63 -10.13 -1.74
CA LEU A 60 -7.58 -9.01 -1.69
C LEU A 60 -8.97 -9.42 -2.19
N ASP A 61 -9.03 -10.32 -3.18
CA ASP A 61 -10.29 -10.86 -3.70
C ASP A 61 -11.05 -11.67 -2.64
N GLU A 62 -10.35 -12.55 -1.92
CA GLU A 62 -10.91 -13.27 -0.77
C GLU A 62 -11.44 -12.29 0.29
N CYS A 63 -10.79 -11.14 0.51
CA CYS A 63 -11.30 -10.12 1.43
C CYS A 63 -12.66 -9.57 0.97
N PHE A 64 -12.85 -9.32 -0.32
CA PHE A 64 -14.14 -8.90 -0.88
C PHE A 64 -15.21 -9.99 -0.74
N GLN A 65 -14.82 -11.25 -0.90
CA GLN A 65 -15.70 -12.41 -0.72
C GLN A 65 -16.04 -12.75 0.74
N LEU A 66 -15.31 -12.22 1.73
CA LEU A 66 -15.58 -12.42 3.16
C LEU A 66 -16.60 -11.41 3.72
N VAL A 67 -16.82 -10.29 3.02
CA VAL A 67 -17.86 -9.30 3.36
C VAL A 67 -19.31 -9.85 3.37
N PRO A 68 -19.74 -10.86 2.58
CA PRO A 68 -21.15 -11.26 2.49
C PRO A 68 -21.63 -12.28 3.53
N GLN A 69 -20.78 -12.96 4.32
CA GLN A 69 -21.25 -14.12 5.11
C GLN A 69 -21.96 -13.78 6.43
N ARG A 70 -22.03 -12.51 6.86
CA ARG A 70 -22.63 -12.12 8.16
C ARG A 70 -23.70 -11.02 8.03
N GLY A 71 -24.46 -11.00 6.94
CA GLY A 71 -25.57 -10.05 6.77
C GLY A 71 -25.14 -8.58 6.72
N ARG A 72 -23.89 -8.31 6.33
CA ARG A 72 -23.37 -6.94 6.11
C ARG A 72 -23.33 -6.66 4.62
N VAL A 73 -23.84 -5.48 4.27
CA VAL A 73 -23.93 -4.86 2.95
C VAL A 73 -22.78 -5.32 2.03
N LYS A 74 -23.12 -6.05 0.96
CA LYS A 74 -22.17 -6.28 -0.14
C LYS A 74 -21.82 -4.91 -0.71
N LEU A 75 -20.53 -4.56 -0.69
CA LEU A 75 -20.05 -3.34 -1.33
C LEU A 75 -20.23 -3.52 -2.84
N SER A 76 -21.34 -3.03 -3.36
CA SER A 76 -21.59 -2.96 -4.80
C SER A 76 -21.24 -1.55 -5.26
N LEU A 77 -20.10 -1.41 -5.92
CA LEU A 77 -19.77 -0.17 -6.62
C LEU A 77 -20.66 -0.07 -7.87
N TRP A 78 -21.36 1.05 -8.07
CA TRP A 78 -22.15 1.26 -9.31
C TRP A 78 -21.26 1.65 -10.49
N THR A 79 -20.16 2.32 -10.20
CA THR A 79 -19.10 2.71 -11.14
C THR A 79 -17.76 2.62 -10.42
N LEU A 80 -16.69 2.34 -11.17
CA LEU A 80 -15.34 2.36 -10.65
C LEU A 80 -14.74 3.76 -10.82
N PRO A 81 -14.30 4.46 -9.75
CA PRO A 81 -13.61 5.74 -9.88
C PRO A 81 -12.20 5.54 -10.46
N ASP A 82 -11.66 6.58 -11.10
CA ASP A 82 -10.28 6.58 -11.63
C ASP A 82 -9.22 6.35 -10.54
N ILE A 83 -9.54 6.75 -9.31
CA ILE A 83 -8.72 6.54 -8.11
C ILE A 83 -9.57 5.84 -7.05
N LEU A 84 -9.23 4.58 -6.77
CA LEU A 84 -9.87 3.78 -5.72
C LEU A 84 -8.93 3.64 -4.51
N ILE A 85 -9.41 4.03 -3.33
CA ILE A 85 -8.69 3.85 -2.07
C ILE A 85 -9.29 2.67 -1.31
N ILE A 86 -8.48 1.64 -1.04
CA ILE A 86 -8.89 0.45 -0.28
C ILE A 86 -8.23 0.49 1.11
N HIS A 87 -9.05 0.73 2.14
CA HIS A 87 -8.59 0.72 3.53
C HIS A 87 -8.92 -0.61 4.21
N LEU A 88 -7.90 -1.39 4.57
CA LEU A 88 -8.04 -2.62 5.34
C LEU A 88 -8.14 -2.30 6.85
N LYS A 89 -9.34 -2.41 7.43
CA LYS A 89 -9.58 -2.14 8.86
C LYS A 89 -8.99 -3.23 9.75
N ARG A 90 -7.71 -3.09 10.10
CA ARG A 90 -6.93 -4.07 10.89
C ARG A 90 -7.06 -3.92 12.39
N PHE A 91 -7.38 -2.72 12.88
CA PHE A 91 -7.45 -2.46 14.31
C PHE A 91 -8.90 -2.48 14.79
N ARG A 92 -9.15 -3.27 15.82
CA ARG A 92 -10.42 -3.29 16.53
C ARG A 92 -10.13 -3.07 18.01
N GLN A 93 -10.71 -2.02 18.57
CA GLN A 93 -10.70 -1.78 20.01
C GLN A 93 -11.99 -2.34 20.59
N VAL A 94 -11.87 -3.19 21.62
CA VAL A 94 -12.99 -3.75 22.35
C VAL A 94 -12.67 -3.60 23.83
N ALA A 95 -13.40 -2.72 24.52
CA ALA A 95 -13.07 -2.29 25.88
C ALA A 95 -11.58 -1.87 25.99
N GLU A 96 -10.85 -2.38 26.98
CA GLU A 96 -9.42 -2.12 27.21
C GLU A 96 -8.47 -2.87 26.26
N HIS A 97 -8.98 -3.79 25.44
CA HIS A 97 -8.15 -4.62 24.57
C HIS A 97 -8.15 -4.10 23.13
N ARG A 98 -6.94 -3.91 22.60
CA ARG A 98 -6.70 -3.59 21.18
C ARG A 98 -6.26 -4.85 20.44
N HIS A 99 -7.05 -5.26 19.45
CA HIS A 99 -6.71 -6.36 18.56
C HIS A 99 -6.22 -5.80 17.21
N LYS A 100 -5.07 -6.30 16.74
CA LYS A 100 -4.52 -6.01 15.41
C LYS A 100 -4.61 -7.28 14.56
N LEU A 101 -5.29 -7.19 13.41
CA LEU A 101 -5.25 -8.22 12.39
C LEU A 101 -3.91 -8.17 11.67
N THR A 102 -3.09 -9.20 11.89
CA THR A 102 -1.76 -9.33 11.31
C THR A 102 -1.77 -10.04 9.96
N THR A 103 -2.87 -10.70 9.56
CA THR A 103 -3.03 -11.47 8.30
C THR A 103 -2.43 -10.74 7.10
N LEU A 104 -1.54 -11.42 6.38
CA LEU A 104 -0.95 -10.88 5.16
C LEU A 104 -2.02 -10.87 4.06
N VAL A 105 -2.25 -9.71 3.45
CA VAL A 105 -3.16 -9.57 2.30
C VAL A 105 -2.31 -9.43 1.06
N ARG A 106 -2.42 -10.40 0.16
CA ARG A 106 -1.78 -10.41 -1.16
C ARG A 106 -2.66 -9.64 -2.12
N PHE A 107 -2.09 -8.62 -2.77
CA PHE A 107 -2.79 -7.81 -3.76
C PHE A 107 -1.88 -7.58 -4.97
N PRO A 108 -2.46 -7.49 -6.18
CA PRO A 108 -1.67 -7.17 -7.37
C PRO A 108 -1.22 -5.71 -7.32
N LEU A 109 0.03 -5.44 -7.73
CA LEU A 109 0.53 -4.07 -7.88
C LEU A 109 0.02 -3.41 -9.18
N ARG A 110 -0.42 -4.21 -10.15
CA ARG A 110 -0.94 -3.80 -11.46
C ARG A 110 -2.06 -4.74 -11.89
N GLY A 111 -3.04 -4.23 -12.63
CA GLY A 111 -4.11 -5.06 -13.18
C GLY A 111 -5.07 -5.63 -12.13
N LEU A 112 -5.41 -4.85 -11.09
CA LEU A 112 -6.49 -5.20 -10.19
C LEU A 112 -7.82 -5.15 -10.95
N ASP A 113 -8.44 -6.31 -11.18
CA ASP A 113 -9.75 -6.39 -11.83
C ASP A 113 -10.88 -6.21 -10.79
N MET A 114 -11.57 -5.09 -10.87
CA MET A 114 -12.73 -4.79 -10.02
C MET A 114 -14.06 -5.15 -10.70
N ALA A 115 -14.08 -5.60 -11.96
CA ALA A 115 -15.31 -5.90 -12.69
C ALA A 115 -16.23 -6.90 -11.96
N PRO A 116 -15.74 -7.96 -11.29
CA PRO A 116 -16.60 -8.88 -10.52
C PRO A 116 -17.28 -8.23 -9.31
N HIS A 117 -16.77 -7.09 -8.85
CA HIS A 117 -17.18 -6.39 -7.63
C HIS A 117 -17.99 -5.11 -7.91
N VAL A 118 -18.23 -4.80 -9.19
CA VAL A 118 -19.09 -3.70 -9.64
C VAL A 118 -20.48 -4.24 -9.93
N ALA A 119 -21.53 -3.53 -9.53
CA ALA A 119 -22.90 -3.86 -9.86
C ALA A 119 -23.12 -3.77 -11.37
N GLN A 120 -23.73 -4.81 -11.96
CA GLN A 120 -24.22 -4.72 -13.32
C GLN A 120 -25.41 -3.76 -13.35
N ARG A 121 -25.32 -2.70 -14.17
CA ARG A 121 -26.50 -1.90 -14.53
C ARG A 121 -27.42 -2.81 -15.36
N GLY A 122 -28.64 -3.02 -14.87
CA GLY A 122 -29.76 -3.50 -15.68
C GLY A 122 -30.30 -2.39 -16.58
#